data_AF-A0A8S3BK34-F1
#
_entry.id   AF-A0A8S3BK34-F1
#
_cell.length_a   1.000
_cell.length_b   1.000
_cell.length_c   1.000
_cell.angle_alpha   90.00
_cell.angle_beta   90.00
_cell.angle_gamma   90.00
#
_symmetry.space_group_name_H-M   'P 1'
#
loop_
_entity.id
_entity.type
_entity.pdbx_description
1 polymer ?
#
loop_
_entity_poly.entity_id
_entity_poly.type
_entity_poly.pdbx_seq_one_letter_code
_entity_poly.pdbx_strand_id
1 'polypeptide(L)'
;MYNESFIVYCGQGLTQKDFQRLLGTKGGLLSFNNFLSTHKARDVAMLFVQSLRYENEEIVGVLFSIIIDQRVNLASTSPFAFIADYSCFQDEEEILFSMHTVFRVVDIKLITNNTSLYEVQLIATSDTDPQLSALTNHMREEISGEGRYRMGELVLKMSYSDLAMEVFQ
;
A
#
# COMPACT_ATOMS: atom_id res chain seq x y z
N MET A 1 -5.41 -23.02 17.55
CA MET A 1 -5.71 -21.63 17.92
C MET A 1 -4.81 -20.73 17.08
N TYR A 2 -5.27 -20.21 15.94
CA TYR A 2 -4.44 -19.36 15.08
C TYR A 2 -4.64 -17.90 15.48
N ASN A 3 -3.60 -17.29 16.06
CA ASN A 3 -3.60 -15.92 16.56
C ASN A 3 -2.31 -15.22 16.13
N GLU A 4 -2.02 -15.14 14.83
CA GLU A 4 -0.75 -14.54 14.42
C GLU A 4 -0.99 -13.54 13.30
N SER A 5 -1.52 -12.38 13.70
CA SER A 5 -1.19 -11.16 12.97
C SER A 5 0.34 -11.01 13.01
N PHE A 6 0.94 -10.63 11.89
CA PHE A 6 2.39 -10.47 11.78
C PHE A 6 2.73 -9.17 11.07
N ILE A 7 3.99 -8.76 11.15
CA ILE A 7 4.47 -7.49 10.58
C ILE A 7 5.50 -7.79 9.50
N VAL A 8 5.40 -7.07 8.40
CA VAL A 8 6.41 -7.03 7.34
C VAL A 8 6.85 -5.60 7.12
N TYR A 9 8.05 -5.45 6.56
CA TYR A 9 8.70 -4.15 6.41
C TYR A 9 9.08 -3.90 4.96
N CYS A 10 8.96 -2.64 4.54
CA CYS A 10 9.42 -2.17 3.24
C CYS A 10 10.16 -0.85 3.40
N GLY A 11 11.39 -0.78 2.90
CA GLY A 11 12.18 0.44 2.88
C GLY A 11 12.02 1.20 1.58
N GLN A 12 11.72 2.49 1.64
CA GLN A 12 11.63 3.36 0.47
C GLN A 12 12.24 4.74 0.71
N GLY A 13 12.66 5.37 -0.38
CA GLY A 13 13.03 6.77 -0.42
C GLY A 13 11.93 7.58 -1.08
N LEU A 14 11.49 8.67 -0.43
CA LEU A 14 10.50 9.59 -0.98
C LEU A 14 11.11 10.96 -1.24
N THR A 15 10.61 11.63 -2.28
CA THR A 15 10.86 13.07 -2.45
C THR A 15 10.21 13.84 -1.29
N GLN A 16 10.72 15.02 -0.98
CA GLN A 16 10.11 15.89 0.03
C GLN A 16 8.61 16.14 -0.27
N LYS A 17 8.25 16.32 -1.55
CA LYS A 17 6.87 16.54 -1.99
C LYS A 17 5.97 15.35 -1.70
N ASP A 18 6.41 14.14 -2.03
CA ASP A 18 5.62 12.94 -1.80
C ASP A 18 5.55 12.58 -0.31
N PHE A 19 6.61 12.86 0.45
CA PHE A 19 6.58 12.75 1.89
C PHE A 19 5.57 13.72 2.54
N GLN A 20 5.51 14.98 2.09
CA GLN A 20 4.50 15.94 2.58
C GLN A 20 3.07 15.47 2.27
N ARG A 21 2.85 14.86 1.09
CA ARG A 21 1.55 14.24 0.77
C ARG A 21 1.24 13.09 1.71
N LEU A 22 2.22 12.24 2.00
CA LEU A 22 2.08 11.11 2.92
C LEU A 22 1.70 11.55 4.34
N LEU A 23 2.25 12.66 4.84
CA LEU A 23 1.88 13.19 6.16
C LEU A 23 0.37 13.52 6.26
N GLY A 24 -0.23 13.96 5.16
CA GLY A 24 -1.66 14.28 5.08
C GLY A 24 -2.58 13.05 5.01
N THR A 25 -2.04 11.83 4.86
CA THR A 25 -2.87 10.61 4.72
C THR A 25 -3.06 9.86 6.04
N LYS A 26 -2.53 10.35 7.17
CA LYS A 26 -2.73 9.70 8.48
C LYS A 26 -4.23 9.53 8.80
N GLY A 27 -4.62 8.30 9.13
CA GLY A 27 -6.02 7.89 9.33
C GLY A 27 -6.77 7.55 8.03
N GLY A 28 -6.23 7.89 6.87
CA GLY A 28 -6.77 7.59 5.55
C GLY A 28 -6.25 6.28 4.95
N LEU A 29 -6.40 6.16 3.63
CA LEU A 29 -6.00 5.00 2.84
C LEU A 29 -4.78 5.32 1.96
N LEU A 30 -3.93 4.34 1.74
CA LEU A 30 -2.76 4.39 0.87
C LEU A 30 -2.74 3.13 -0.01
N SER A 31 -2.36 3.27 -1.27
CA SER A 31 -2.12 2.13 -2.17
C SER A 31 -0.83 2.33 -2.95
N PHE A 32 -0.21 1.22 -3.35
CA PHE A 32 0.97 1.25 -4.21
C PHE A 32 0.58 0.90 -5.66
N ASN A 33 1.14 1.64 -6.62
CA ASN A 33 0.89 1.41 -8.05
C ASN A 33 1.77 0.31 -8.66
N ASN A 34 2.69 -0.25 -7.86
CA ASN A 34 3.56 -1.35 -8.24
C ASN A 34 3.35 -2.52 -7.28
N PHE A 35 3.88 -3.69 -7.63
CA PHE A 35 4.03 -4.75 -6.64
C PHE A 35 4.86 -4.24 -5.46
N LEU A 36 4.44 -4.57 -4.25
CA LEU A 36 5.14 -4.16 -3.04
C LEU A 36 5.88 -5.36 -2.47
N SER A 37 7.20 -5.38 -2.66
CA SER A 37 8.09 -6.33 -2.01
C SER A 37 8.33 -5.91 -0.57
N THR A 38 8.21 -6.88 0.34
CA THR A 38 8.35 -6.68 1.79
C THR A 38 9.10 -7.84 2.40
N HIS A 39 9.74 -7.59 3.54
CA HIS A 39 10.51 -8.61 4.25
C HIS A 39 10.08 -8.66 5.72
N LYS A 40 10.07 -9.85 6.34
CA LYS A 40 9.74 -9.95 7.79
C LYS A 40 10.81 -9.33 8.68
N ALA A 41 12.08 -9.41 8.27
CA ALA A 41 13.19 -8.82 9.00
C ALA A 41 13.28 -7.31 8.78
N ARG A 42 13.12 -6.54 9.86
CA ARG A 42 13.10 -5.06 9.85
C ARG A 42 14.43 -4.46 9.40
N ASP A 43 15.54 -5.06 9.81
CA ASP A 43 16.90 -4.66 9.49
C ASP A 43 17.18 -4.75 7.98
N VAL A 44 16.74 -5.83 7.32
CA VAL A 44 16.83 -5.98 5.87
C VAL A 44 16.14 -4.81 5.15
N ALA A 45 14.88 -4.52 5.49
CA ALA A 45 14.16 -3.39 4.93
C ALA A 45 14.82 -2.03 5.25
N MET A 46 15.41 -1.89 6.44
CA MET A 46 16.12 -0.68 6.84
C MET A 46 17.41 -0.45 6.05
N LEU A 47 18.12 -1.50 5.66
CA LEU A 47 19.32 -1.39 4.81
C LEU A 47 18.99 -0.72 3.47
N PHE A 48 17.84 -1.05 2.86
CA PHE A 48 17.37 -0.37 1.64
C PHE A 48 17.11 1.12 1.85
N VAL A 49 16.54 1.52 3.00
CA VAL A 49 16.34 2.95 3.29
C VAL A 49 17.68 3.66 3.45
N GLN A 50 18.63 3.02 4.13
CA GLN A 50 19.96 3.59 4.37
C GLN A 50 20.76 3.73 3.08
N SER A 51 20.71 2.75 2.17
CA SER A 51 21.40 2.82 0.88
C SER A 51 20.85 3.95 0.01
N LEU A 52 19.52 4.08 -0.11
CA LEU A 52 18.89 5.15 -0.88
C LEU A 52 19.26 6.55 -0.37
N ARG A 53 19.35 6.71 0.96
CA ARG A 53 19.76 7.98 1.58
C ARG A 53 21.25 8.28 1.44
N TYR A 54 22.08 7.25 1.41
CA TYR A 54 23.51 7.41 1.13
C TYR A 54 23.74 7.92 -0.29
N GLU A 55 22.91 7.49 -1.25
CA GLU A 55 22.97 7.95 -2.63
C GLU A 55 22.43 9.38 -2.81
N ASN A 56 21.41 9.77 -2.03
CA ASN A 56 20.83 11.11 -2.10
C ASN A 56 20.30 11.60 -0.73
N GLU A 57 20.96 12.61 -0.17
CA GLU A 57 20.59 13.20 1.13
C GLU A 57 19.27 13.99 1.11
N GLU A 58 18.79 14.41 -0.07
CA GLU A 58 17.51 15.11 -0.23
C GLU A 58 16.29 14.18 -0.14
N ILE A 59 16.52 12.86 -0.17
CA ILE A 59 15.48 11.86 -0.03
C ILE A 59 15.12 11.68 1.45
N VAL A 60 13.83 11.70 1.73
CA VAL A 60 13.28 11.31 3.03
C VAL A 60 13.18 9.79 3.05
N GLY A 61 13.88 9.17 4.00
CA GLY A 61 13.81 7.72 4.19
C GLY A 61 12.54 7.33 4.91
N VAL A 62 11.82 6.36 4.38
CA VAL A 62 10.59 5.84 4.98
C VAL A 62 10.69 4.33 5.13
N LEU A 63 10.52 3.86 6.35
CA LEU A 63 10.29 2.45 6.65
C LEU A 63 8.77 2.25 6.83
N PHE A 64 8.15 1.53 5.92
CA PHE A 64 6.78 1.06 6.12
C PHE A 64 6.79 -0.17 7.00
N SER A 65 6.01 -0.16 8.09
CA SER A 65 5.73 -1.34 8.92
C SER A 65 4.27 -1.74 8.74
N ILE A 66 4.05 -2.87 8.06
CA ILE A 66 2.75 -3.31 7.59
C ILE A 66 2.27 -4.45 8.46
N ILE A 67 1.20 -4.20 9.21
CA ILE A 67 0.52 -5.19 10.04
C ILE A 67 -0.47 -5.95 9.17
N ILE A 68 -0.32 -7.27 9.14
CA ILE A 68 -1.22 -8.19 8.44
C ILE A 68 -1.99 -8.98 9.48
N ASP A 69 -3.29 -8.72 9.60
CA ASP A 69 -4.17 -9.57 10.42
C ASP A 69 -4.69 -10.73 9.57
N GLN A 70 -4.16 -11.93 9.80
CA GLN A 70 -4.57 -13.11 9.06
C GLN A 70 -6.07 -13.40 9.20
N ARG A 71 -6.74 -13.06 10.31
CA ARG A 71 -8.17 -13.37 10.49
C ARG A 71 -9.07 -12.53 9.59
N VAL A 72 -8.75 -11.25 9.46
CA VAL A 72 -9.47 -10.32 8.58
C VAL A 72 -9.13 -10.62 7.12
N ASN A 73 -7.89 -11.01 6.84
CA ASN A 73 -7.42 -11.32 5.49
C ASN A 73 -7.80 -12.71 4.99
N LEU A 74 -8.06 -13.70 5.86
CA LEU A 74 -8.55 -15.04 5.50
C LEU A 74 -9.97 -15.02 4.92
N ALA A 75 -10.77 -14.01 5.25
CA ALA A 75 -12.11 -13.82 4.70
C ALA A 75 -12.12 -13.01 3.39
N SER A 76 -10.96 -12.55 2.93
CA SER A 76 -10.76 -11.69 1.76
C SER A 76 -9.83 -12.41 0.78
N THR A 77 -9.89 -12.06 -0.51
CA THR A 77 -8.84 -12.44 -1.49
C THR A 77 -7.55 -11.74 -1.08
N SER A 78 -6.76 -12.37 -0.22
CA SER A 78 -5.57 -11.71 0.32
C SER A 78 -4.55 -11.49 -0.81
N PRO A 79 -4.18 -10.24 -1.13
CA PRO A 79 -3.43 -9.94 -2.34
C PRO A 79 -1.92 -10.09 -2.14
N PHE A 80 -1.49 -11.04 -1.30
CA PHE A 80 -0.08 -11.25 -1.02
C PHE A 80 0.35 -12.72 -1.14
N ALA A 81 1.60 -12.92 -1.55
CA ALA A 81 2.22 -14.23 -1.71
C ALA A 81 3.54 -14.28 -0.94
N PHE A 82 3.79 -15.40 -0.27
CA PHE A 82 5.13 -15.75 0.21
C PHE A 82 5.95 -16.22 -0.99
N ILE A 83 7.09 -15.57 -1.24
CA ILE A 83 7.91 -15.86 -2.42
C ILE A 83 9.33 -16.30 -2.06
N ALA A 84 9.54 -16.74 -0.83
CA ALA A 84 10.82 -17.27 -0.33
C ALA A 84 11.45 -18.30 -1.30
N ASP A 85 10.65 -19.22 -1.83
CA ASP A 85 11.11 -20.27 -2.74
C ASP A 85 11.46 -19.78 -4.16
N TYR A 86 11.15 -18.52 -4.47
CA TYR A 86 11.39 -17.87 -5.76
C TYR A 86 12.35 -16.68 -5.67
N SER A 87 12.84 -16.32 -4.46
CA SER A 87 13.81 -15.25 -4.28
C SER A 87 15.18 -15.66 -4.84
N CYS A 88 15.94 -14.65 -5.28
CA CYS A 88 17.34 -14.80 -5.67
C CYS A 88 18.23 -15.20 -4.48
N PHE A 89 17.79 -14.93 -3.26
CA PHE A 89 18.50 -15.20 -2.02
C PHE A 89 17.83 -16.35 -1.27
N GLN A 90 18.62 -17.37 -0.90
CA GLN A 90 18.14 -18.49 -0.09
C GLN A 90 17.76 -17.99 1.31
N ASP A 91 16.64 -18.48 1.83
CA ASP A 91 16.09 -18.19 3.17
C ASP A 91 15.56 -16.75 3.39
N GLU A 92 15.23 -16.00 2.33
CA GLU A 92 14.52 -14.73 2.49
C GLU A 92 13.04 -14.94 2.86
N GLU A 93 12.59 -14.29 3.92
CA GLU A 93 11.18 -14.28 4.32
C GLU A 93 10.42 -13.16 3.58
N GLU A 94 10.51 -13.18 2.25
CA GLU A 94 9.92 -12.18 1.38
C GLU A 94 8.43 -12.43 1.14
N ILE A 95 7.65 -11.35 1.23
CA ILE A 95 6.22 -11.31 0.91
C ILE A 95 5.98 -10.22 -0.12
N LEU A 96 5.29 -10.59 -1.19
CA LEU A 96 4.95 -9.71 -2.30
C LEU A 96 3.46 -9.40 -2.27
N PHE A 97 3.09 -8.12 -2.23
CA PHE A 97 1.71 -7.68 -2.44
C PHE A 97 1.45 -7.30 -3.89
N SER A 98 0.26 -7.59 -4.39
CA SER A 98 -0.19 -7.17 -5.70
C SER A 98 -0.29 -5.65 -5.80
N MET A 99 -0.19 -5.15 -7.03
CA MET A 99 -0.53 -3.76 -7.36
C MET A 99 -1.92 -3.40 -6.82
N HIS A 100 -2.09 -2.13 -6.45
CA HIS A 100 -3.34 -1.56 -5.94
C HIS A 100 -3.87 -2.17 -4.65
N THR A 101 -3.04 -2.94 -3.92
CA THR A 101 -3.36 -3.30 -2.53
C THR A 101 -3.52 -2.03 -1.71
N VAL A 102 -4.61 -1.96 -0.95
CA VAL A 102 -4.97 -0.82 -0.11
C VAL A 102 -4.55 -1.09 1.34
N PHE A 103 -4.04 -0.04 1.98
CA PHE A 103 -3.56 -0.05 3.35
C PHE A 103 -4.15 1.13 4.12
N ARG A 104 -4.44 0.90 5.40
CA ARG A 104 -4.81 1.96 6.35
C ARG A 104 -3.55 2.58 6.92
N VAL A 105 -3.41 3.91 6.81
CA VAL A 105 -2.30 4.63 7.46
C VAL A 105 -2.65 4.88 8.91
N VAL A 106 -2.00 4.18 9.83
CA VAL A 106 -2.29 4.28 11.26
C VAL A 106 -1.50 5.42 11.89
N ASP A 107 -0.20 5.44 11.65
CA ASP A 107 0.68 6.42 12.27
C ASP A 107 1.93 6.69 11.42
N ILE A 108 2.53 7.85 11.63
CA ILE A 108 3.77 8.28 10.99
C ILE A 108 4.65 8.88 12.09
N LYS A 109 5.78 8.25 12.35
CA LYS A 109 6.68 8.59 13.46
C LYS A 109 8.08 8.84 12.94
N LEU A 110 8.79 9.80 13.53
CA LEU A 110 10.21 9.97 13.30
C LEU A 110 10.97 8.88 14.06
N ILE A 111 11.85 8.13 13.39
CA ILE A 111 12.65 7.06 14.02
C ILE A 111 13.82 7.64 14.81
N THR A 112 14.48 8.65 14.23
CA THR A 112 15.68 9.27 14.83
C THR A 112 15.69 10.77 14.54
N ASN A 113 15.93 11.60 15.56
CA ASN A 113 15.90 13.07 15.42
C ASN A 113 16.97 13.65 14.49
N ASN A 114 18.04 12.90 14.23
CA ASN A 114 19.19 13.34 13.43
C ASN A 114 19.17 12.85 11.98
N THR A 115 18.19 12.02 11.60
CA THR A 115 18.08 11.49 10.24
C THR A 115 16.63 11.68 9.80
N SER A 116 16.40 12.24 8.62
CA SER A 116 15.05 12.39 8.00
C SER A 116 14.48 11.01 7.66
N LEU A 117 14.22 10.21 8.69
CA LEU A 117 13.91 8.80 8.66
C LEU A 117 12.64 8.58 9.48
N TYR A 118 11.60 8.14 8.79
CA TYR A 118 10.28 7.97 9.38
C TYR A 118 9.83 6.52 9.31
N GLU A 119 9.10 6.08 10.33
CA GLU A 119 8.36 4.83 10.32
C GLU A 119 6.89 5.15 10.04
N VAL A 120 6.33 4.49 9.04
CA VAL A 120 4.92 4.62 8.66
C VAL A 120 4.24 3.29 8.95
N GLN A 121 3.37 3.30 9.95
CA GLN A 121 2.62 2.12 10.34
C GLN A 121 1.38 1.98 9.46
N LEU A 122 1.27 0.83 8.80
CA LEU A 122 0.18 0.46 7.92
C LEU A 122 -0.54 -0.77 8.46
N ILE A 123 -1.84 -0.87 8.18
CA ILE A 123 -2.60 -2.12 8.34
C ILE A 123 -3.09 -2.53 6.95
N ALA A 124 -2.82 -3.76 6.54
CA ALA A 124 -3.39 -4.34 5.32
C ALA A 124 -4.91 -4.44 5.48
N THR A 125 -5.66 -3.77 4.60
CA THR A 125 -7.12 -3.76 4.64
C THR A 125 -7.71 -4.91 3.85
N SER A 126 -8.92 -5.33 4.20
CA SER A 126 -9.76 -6.22 3.39
C SER A 126 -10.90 -5.45 2.71
N ASP A 127 -11.66 -6.13 1.86
CA ASP A 127 -12.86 -5.58 1.20
C ASP A 127 -13.96 -5.15 2.21
N THR A 128 -13.82 -5.54 3.48
CA THR A 128 -14.73 -5.17 4.57
C THR A 128 -14.30 -3.90 5.33
N ASP A 129 -13.24 -3.20 4.90
CA ASP A 129 -12.87 -1.91 5.50
C ASP A 129 -14.05 -0.92 5.39
N PRO A 130 -14.48 -0.29 6.49
CA PRO A 130 -15.68 0.55 6.48
C PRO A 130 -15.59 1.75 5.53
N GLN A 131 -14.42 2.37 5.37
CA GLN A 131 -14.28 3.51 4.47
C GLN A 131 -14.24 3.06 3.01
N LEU A 132 -13.57 1.94 2.72
CA LEU A 132 -13.58 1.35 1.38
C LEU A 132 -15.00 0.90 0.99
N SER A 133 -15.73 0.29 1.92
CA SER A 133 -17.12 -0.10 1.73
C SER A 133 -18.04 1.11 1.50
N ALA A 134 -17.90 2.16 2.33
CA ALA A 134 -18.67 3.39 2.17
C ALA A 134 -18.39 4.08 0.83
N LEU A 135 -17.12 4.20 0.43
CA LEU A 135 -16.73 4.74 -0.87
C LEU A 135 -17.30 3.91 -2.02
N THR A 136 -17.17 2.59 -1.95
CA THR A 136 -17.67 1.68 -2.98
C THR A 136 -19.19 1.78 -3.12
N ASN A 137 -19.93 1.85 -2.00
CA ASN A 137 -21.38 1.98 -2.02
C ASN A 137 -21.82 3.34 -2.57
N HIS A 138 -21.17 4.43 -2.15
CA HIS A 138 -21.45 5.75 -2.67
C HIS A 138 -21.22 5.82 -4.19
N MET A 139 -20.09 5.28 -4.67
CA MET A 139 -19.82 5.20 -6.11
C MET A 139 -20.85 4.34 -6.85
N ARG A 140 -21.35 3.26 -6.23
CA ARG A 140 -22.42 2.43 -6.82
C ARG A 140 -23.75 3.16 -6.93
N GLU A 141 -24.06 4.05 -6.00
CA GLU A 141 -25.28 4.86 -5.98
C GLU A 141 -25.20 6.02 -6.99
N GLU A 142 -24.04 6.65 -7.13
CA GLU A 142 -23.85 7.76 -8.07
C GLU A 142 -23.77 7.32 -9.54
N ILE A 143 -23.24 6.13 -9.80
CA ILE A 143 -22.97 5.63 -11.16
C ILE A 143 -24.12 4.74 -11.61
N SER A 144 -24.74 5.13 -12.72
CA SER A 144 -25.93 4.50 -13.27
C SER A 144 -25.61 3.53 -14.41
N GLY A 145 -26.60 2.74 -14.83
CA GLY A 145 -26.48 1.82 -15.95
C GLY A 145 -25.86 0.45 -15.61
N GLU A 146 -25.69 -0.37 -16.64
CA GLU A 146 -25.21 -1.76 -16.53
C GLU A 146 -24.01 -2.02 -17.44
N GLY A 147 -23.18 -2.99 -17.07
CA GLY A 147 -22.05 -3.45 -17.88
C GLY A 147 -21.06 -2.33 -18.25
N ARG A 148 -20.77 -2.21 -19.55
CA ARG A 148 -19.78 -1.24 -20.08
C ARG A 148 -20.15 0.21 -19.82
N TYR A 149 -21.44 0.56 -19.84
CA TYR A 149 -21.86 1.95 -19.61
C TYR A 149 -21.52 2.43 -18.21
N ARG A 150 -21.76 1.56 -17.21
CA ARG A 150 -21.38 1.82 -15.82
C ARG A 150 -19.87 1.97 -15.67
N MET A 151 -19.09 1.18 -16.42
CA MET A 151 -17.63 1.28 -16.44
C MET A 151 -17.17 2.59 -17.08
N GLY A 152 -17.77 3.03 -18.19
CA GLY A 152 -17.47 4.31 -18.82
C GLY A 152 -17.76 5.50 -17.90
N GLU A 153 -18.90 5.50 -17.21
CA GLU A 153 -19.22 6.54 -16.21
C GLU A 153 -18.23 6.57 -15.03
N LEU A 154 -17.79 5.40 -14.54
CA LEU A 154 -16.77 5.31 -13.50
C LEU A 154 -15.45 5.96 -13.96
N VAL A 155 -15.01 5.67 -15.18
CA VAL A 155 -13.78 6.21 -15.76
C VAL A 155 -13.90 7.74 -15.96
N LEU A 156 -15.07 8.24 -16.35
CA LEU A 156 -15.35 9.68 -16.39
C LEU A 156 -15.25 10.34 -15.01
N LYS A 157 -15.82 9.72 -13.97
CA LYS A 157 -15.72 10.21 -12.58
C LYS A 157 -14.28 10.29 -12.09
N MET A 158 -13.42 9.39 -12.57
CA MET A 158 -11.98 9.41 -12.32
C MET A 158 -11.22 10.46 -13.16
N SER A 159 -11.91 11.26 -13.98
CA SER A 159 -11.34 12.29 -14.87
C SER A 159 -10.47 11.75 -16.00
N TYR A 160 -10.67 10.49 -16.41
CA TYR A 160 -9.97 9.87 -17.54
C TYR A 160 -10.84 9.86 -18.82
N SER A 161 -11.15 11.05 -19.34
CA SER A 161 -12.12 11.21 -20.44
C SER A 161 -11.80 10.43 -21.71
N ASP A 162 -10.53 10.36 -22.10
CA ASP A 162 -10.11 9.64 -23.32
C ASP A 162 -10.37 8.13 -23.19
N LEU A 163 -10.00 7.56 -22.04
CA LEU A 163 -10.25 6.15 -21.74
C LEU A 163 -11.75 5.84 -21.64
N ALA A 164 -12.55 6.76 -21.10
CA ALA A 164 -13.99 6.56 -21.04
C ALA A 164 -14.63 6.46 -22.42
N MET A 165 -14.17 7.26 -23.40
CA MET A 165 -14.66 7.19 -24.77
C MET A 165 -14.39 5.84 -25.43
N GLU A 166 -13.24 5.22 -25.15
CA GLU A 166 -12.92 3.87 -25.62
C GLU A 166 -13.84 2.81 -25.00
N VAL A 167 -14.19 2.95 -23.72
CA VAL A 167 -15.08 2.00 -23.02
C VAL A 167 -16.52 2.06 -23.54
N PHE A 168 -16.96 3.21 -24.04
CA PHE A 168 -18.30 3.39 -24.64
C PHE A 168 -18.43 2.82 -26.06
N GLN A 169 -17.31 2.49 -26.74
CA GLN A 169 -17.29 1.88 -28.08
C GLN A 169 -17.52 0.35 -28.04
#